data_AF-A0A8J2MC71-F1
#
_entry.id   AF-A0A8J2MC71-F1
#
_cell.length_a   1.000
_cell.length_b   1.000
_cell.length_c   1.000
_cell.angle_alpha   90.00
_cell.angle_beta   90.00
_cell.angle_gamma   90.00
#
_symmetry.space_group_name_H-M   'P 1'
#
loop_
_entity.id
_entity.type
_entity.pdbx_description
1 polymer ?
#
loop_
_entity_poly.entity_id
_entity_poly.type
_entity_poly.pdbx_seq_one_letter_code
_entity_poly.pdbx_strand_id
1 'polypeptide(L)'
;MKAHELTHNNIRPFKCEQCGKNFTRNHSLKKHVNIHKCSSEKLYSTSSNLNRNKSTHDEVRRFKCEICDKAFKGRHCLMRHMKTHTDEKTEKCNLCDKAFKHRSALQRHKLTHENALFECKQCGKNFTRIHNLKKHMNTHKSSSEKLYSTVSSLINSIAEDIIDTEILIMEILEFTGI
;
A
#
# COMPACT_ATOMS: atom_id res chain seq x y z
N MET A 1 14.33 22.80 31.66
CA MET A 1 13.07 22.50 32.37
C MET A 1 11.87 22.32 31.44
N LYS A 2 11.53 23.27 30.55
CA LYS A 2 10.36 23.19 29.62
C LYS A 2 10.10 21.85 28.91
N ALA A 3 11.13 21.13 28.44
CA ALA A 3 10.94 19.85 27.72
C ALA A 3 10.64 18.63 28.62
N HIS A 4 10.96 18.71 29.92
CA HIS A 4 10.67 17.67 30.92
C HIS A 4 9.26 17.83 31.49
N GLU A 5 8.75 19.05 31.60
CA GLU A 5 7.35 19.31 31.99
C GLU A 5 6.34 18.73 30.97
N LEU A 6 6.70 18.72 29.68
CA LEU A 6 5.89 18.12 28.62
C LEU A 6 5.72 16.59 28.76
N THR A 7 6.64 15.91 29.48
CA THR A 7 6.50 14.46 29.71
C THR A 7 5.52 14.14 30.82
N HIS A 8 5.42 14.98 31.85
CA HIS A 8 4.43 14.81 32.94
C HIS A 8 3.01 15.09 32.46
N ASN A 9 2.84 16.09 31.58
CA ASN A 9 1.53 16.48 31.06
C ASN A 9 1.11 15.73 29.78
N ASN A 10 1.89 14.73 29.33
CA ASN A 10 1.70 14.02 28.06
C ASN A 10 1.56 14.92 26.82
N ILE A 11 2.02 16.17 26.90
CA ILE A 11 1.93 17.14 25.82
C ILE A 11 3.00 16.78 24.78
N ARG A 12 2.55 16.40 23.58
CA ARG A 12 3.40 16.02 22.46
C ARG A 12 3.17 16.99 21.30
N PRO A 13 3.76 18.20 21.35
CA PRO A 13 3.39 19.28 20.44
C PRO A 13 3.93 19.09 19.02
N PHE A 14 4.86 18.15 18.82
CA PHE A 14 5.50 17.93 17.52
C PHE A 14 4.86 16.73 16.82
N LYS A 15 4.01 16.98 15.83
CA LYS A 15 3.32 15.96 15.02
C LYS A 15 4.10 15.62 13.76
N CYS A 16 4.12 14.34 13.38
CA CYS A 16 4.63 13.88 12.10
C CYS A 16 3.54 13.94 11.04
N GLU A 17 3.69 14.81 10.04
CA GLU A 17 2.73 14.95 8.94
C GLU A 17 2.59 13.68 8.07
N GLN A 18 3.59 12.80 8.07
CA GLN A 18 3.57 11.59 7.23
C GLN A 18 2.85 10.40 7.89
N CYS A 19 2.69 10.38 9.22
CA CYS A 19 2.06 9.25 9.91
C CYS A 19 1.24 9.63 11.15
N GLY A 20 1.08 10.91 11.44
CA GLY A 20 0.29 11.45 12.56
C GLY A 20 0.91 11.26 13.95
N LYS A 21 2.09 10.63 14.09
CA LYS A 21 2.72 10.38 15.40
C LYS A 21 3.18 11.67 16.06
N ASN A 22 2.90 11.80 17.36
CA ASN A 22 3.26 12.96 18.17
C ASN A 22 4.49 12.71 19.06
N PHE A 23 5.35 13.72 19.18
CA PHE A 23 6.62 13.70 19.91
C PHE A 23 6.69 14.85 20.91
N THR A 24 7.31 14.61 22.06
CA THR A 24 7.55 15.64 23.10
C THR A 24 8.64 16.64 22.72
N ARG A 25 9.57 16.25 21.82
CA ARG A 25 10.72 17.07 21.41
C ARG A 25 10.89 17.09 19.89
N ASN A 26 11.21 18.25 19.33
CA ASN A 26 11.41 18.44 17.89
C ASN A 26 12.54 17.56 17.33
N HIS A 27 13.66 17.42 18.04
CA HIS A 27 14.76 16.57 17.59
C HIS A 27 14.35 15.08 17.48
N SER A 28 13.40 14.63 18.30
CA SER A 28 12.84 13.27 18.24
C SER A 28 11.94 13.11 17.01
N LEU A 29 11.13 14.13 16.68
CA LEU A 29 10.39 14.19 15.42
C LEU A 29 11.34 14.19 14.22
N LYS A 30 12.41 14.99 14.23
CA LYS A 30 13.42 15.02 13.15
C LYS A 30 14.07 13.66 12.93
N LYS A 31 14.46 12.97 14.01
CA LYS A 31 14.98 11.58 13.94
C LYS A 31 13.92 10.62 13.40
N HIS A 32 12.66 10.76 13.82
CA HIS A 32 11.55 9.94 13.37
C HIS A 32 11.24 10.14 11.86
N VAL A 33 11.26 11.36 11.35
CA VAL A 33 11.00 11.66 9.93
C VAL A 33 12.01 10.97 9.00
N ASN A 34 13.24 10.73 9.47
CA ASN A 34 14.24 10.00 8.71
C ASN A 34 13.89 8.50 8.52
N ILE A 35 13.04 7.94 9.38
CA ILE A 35 12.55 6.56 9.24
C ILE A 35 11.66 6.43 7.99
N HIS A 36 10.84 7.46 7.71
CA HIS A 36 10.00 7.50 6.50
C HIS A 36 10.83 7.70 5.23
N LYS A 37 11.97 8.40 5.33
CA LYS A 37 12.91 8.63 4.21
C LYS A 37 13.70 7.39 3.79
N CYS A 38 13.50 6.25 4.46
CA CYS A 38 14.20 5.01 4.17
C CYS A 38 13.38 4.05 3.28
N SER A 39 12.31 4.56 2.64
CA SER A 39 11.74 3.92 1.45
C SER A 39 12.70 4.15 0.29
N SER A 40 13.41 3.09 -0.10
CA SER A 40 14.26 3.10 -1.30
C SER A 40 13.37 3.16 -2.53
N GLU A 41 12.94 4.36 -2.92
CA GLU A 41 12.30 4.57 -4.20
C GLU A 41 13.38 4.73 -5.28
N LYS A 42 13.57 3.59 -5.97
CA LYS A 42 13.73 3.42 -7.41
C LYS A 42 14.74 4.33 -8.12
N LEU A 43 15.80 3.71 -8.64
CA LEU A 43 16.23 3.97 -10.01
C LEU A 43 15.88 2.69 -10.80
N TYR A 44 14.71 2.69 -11.44
CA TYR A 44 14.49 1.81 -12.58
C TYR A 44 14.67 2.69 -13.81
N SER A 45 15.80 2.54 -14.47
CA SER A 45 15.98 3.03 -15.83
C SER A 45 15.28 2.04 -16.75
N THR A 46 13.98 2.21 -16.96
CA THR A 46 13.28 1.62 -18.10
C THR A 46 12.38 2.69 -18.70
N SER A 47 12.79 3.12 -19.89
CA SER A 47 12.05 3.87 -20.90
C SER A 47 10.54 3.64 -20.83
N SER A 48 9.79 4.74 -20.62
CA SER A 48 8.63 5.19 -21.42
C SER A 48 7.64 5.99 -20.56
N ASN A 49 7.47 7.26 -20.94
CA ASN A 49 6.40 8.21 -20.62
C ASN A 49 5.94 8.33 -19.14
N LEU A 50 6.25 9.48 -18.52
CA LEU A 50 5.25 10.49 -18.15
C LEU A 50 5.94 11.70 -17.49
N ASN A 51 5.94 12.80 -18.24
CA ASN A 51 6.24 14.14 -17.76
C ASN A 51 5.11 14.62 -16.82
N ARG A 52 5.19 14.31 -15.52
CA ARG A 52 4.51 15.10 -14.47
C ARG A 52 5.08 14.79 -13.09
N ASN A 53 6.22 15.40 -12.78
CA ASN A 53 6.42 16.20 -11.58
C ASN A 53 7.85 16.72 -11.58
N LYS A 54 7.95 18.05 -11.69
CA LYS A 54 9.18 18.83 -11.56
C LYS A 54 10.05 18.29 -10.43
N SER A 55 11.26 17.89 -10.80
CA SER A 55 12.39 17.62 -9.92
C SER A 55 12.49 18.66 -8.82
N THR A 56 12.03 18.29 -7.62
CA THR A 56 12.29 19.00 -6.36
C THR A 56 12.88 18.02 -5.32
N HIS A 57 13.63 17.04 -5.82
CA HIS A 57 14.40 16.12 -4.98
C HIS A 57 15.85 15.91 -5.41
N ASP A 58 16.37 16.78 -6.27
CA ASP A 58 17.81 16.95 -6.44
C ASP A 58 18.33 17.83 -5.30
N GLU A 59 18.67 17.16 -4.20
CA GLU A 59 19.92 17.38 -3.48
C GLU A 59 20.04 16.37 -2.32
N VAL A 60 21.21 15.75 -2.22
CA VAL A 60 21.74 15.03 -1.05
C VAL A 60 21.36 13.54 -0.85
N ARG A 61 21.45 12.69 -1.89
CA ARG A 61 21.75 11.26 -1.66
C ARG A 61 23.27 11.05 -1.54
N ARG A 62 23.85 11.44 -0.39
CA ARG A 62 25.32 11.46 -0.16
C ARG A 62 25.96 10.07 0.04
N PHE A 63 25.20 9.07 0.47
CA PHE A 63 25.76 7.78 0.90
C PHE A 63 25.51 6.72 -0.16
N LYS A 64 26.51 6.49 -1.02
CA LYS A 64 26.48 5.48 -2.09
C LYS A 64 26.78 4.09 -1.51
N CYS A 65 26.14 3.07 -2.05
CA CYS A 65 26.53 1.70 -1.82
C CYS A 65 27.78 1.37 -2.64
N GLU A 66 28.71 0.62 -2.06
CA GLU A 66 29.95 0.21 -2.73
C GLU A 66 29.76 -1.08 -3.55
N ILE A 67 28.65 -1.79 -3.35
CA ILE A 67 28.35 -3.08 -3.98
C ILE A 67 27.31 -2.92 -5.12
N CYS A 68 26.52 -1.84 -5.13
CA CYS A 68 25.58 -1.55 -6.22
C CYS A 68 25.33 -0.05 -6.38
N ASP A 69 24.66 0.36 -7.45
CA ASP A 69 24.46 1.78 -7.81
C ASP A 69 23.42 2.53 -6.95
N LYS A 70 23.04 1.98 -5.81
CA LYS A 70 22.03 2.60 -4.93
C LYS A 70 22.68 3.66 -4.03
N ALA A 71 22.06 4.84 -3.99
CA ALA A 71 22.44 5.92 -3.08
C ALA A 71 21.32 6.25 -2.08
N PHE A 72 21.72 6.60 -0.86
CA PHE A 72 20.83 6.81 0.28
C PHE A 72 20.98 8.21 0.89
N LYS A 73 19.88 8.71 1.45
CA LYS A 73 19.81 10.03 2.12
C LYS A 73 20.52 10.07 3.49
N GLY A 74 20.95 8.93 4.04
CA GLY A 74 21.60 8.88 5.35
C GLY A 74 22.43 7.62 5.58
N ARG A 75 23.47 7.73 6.42
CA ARG A 75 24.40 6.62 6.75
C ARG A 75 23.68 5.40 7.36
N HIS A 76 22.68 5.62 8.22
CA HIS A 76 21.89 4.53 8.80
C HIS A 76 21.05 3.78 7.76
N CYS A 77 20.60 4.47 6.70
CA CYS A 77 19.90 3.86 5.57
C CYS A 77 20.85 2.98 4.74
N LEU A 78 22.05 3.51 4.45
CA LEU A 78 23.10 2.76 3.76
C LEU A 78 23.51 1.53 4.56
N MET A 79 23.80 1.66 5.86
CA MET A 79 24.15 0.53 6.73
C MET A 79 23.06 -0.55 6.76
N ARG A 80 21.79 -0.14 6.80
CA ARG A 80 20.67 -1.09 6.70
C ARG A 80 20.62 -1.78 5.35
N HIS A 81 20.91 -1.06 4.27
CA HIS A 81 21.01 -1.63 2.93
C HIS A 81 22.22 -2.55 2.76
N MET A 82 23.36 -2.28 3.38
CA MET A 82 24.54 -3.16 3.30
C MET A 82 24.23 -4.56 3.85
N LYS A 83 23.36 -4.66 4.86
CA LYS A 83 22.82 -5.95 5.34
C LYS A 83 22.03 -6.74 4.29
N THR A 84 21.68 -6.15 3.15
CA THR A 84 21.03 -6.86 2.04
C THR A 84 22.03 -7.54 1.12
N HIS A 85 23.26 -7.05 1.06
CA HIS A 85 24.38 -7.68 0.34
C HIS A 85 25.01 -8.81 1.15
N THR A 86 24.93 -8.76 2.48
CA THR A 86 25.25 -9.91 3.32
C THR A 86 24.00 -10.79 3.47
N ASP A 87 24.16 -12.11 3.38
CA ASP A 87 23.08 -13.06 3.68
C ASP A 87 22.91 -13.34 5.18
N GLU A 88 23.59 -12.54 6.01
CA GLU A 88 23.48 -12.57 7.45
C GLU A 88 22.08 -12.14 7.91
N LYS A 89 21.25 -13.15 8.15
CA LYS A 89 19.99 -13.02 8.87
C LYS A 89 20.29 -13.02 10.37
N THR A 90 20.51 -11.82 10.90
CA THR A 90 20.89 -11.60 12.31
C THR A 90 19.73 -11.77 13.30
N GLU A 91 18.48 -11.64 12.84
CA GLU A 91 17.31 -11.59 13.72
C GLU A 91 16.51 -12.90 13.62
N LYS A 92 16.76 -13.84 14.53
CA LYS A 92 16.10 -15.15 14.56
C LYS A 92 14.73 -15.09 15.24
N CYS A 93 13.75 -15.79 14.70
CA CYS A 93 12.49 -16.05 15.39
C CYS A 93 12.73 -17.07 16.50
N ASN A 94 12.09 -16.86 17.65
CA ASN A 94 12.15 -17.77 18.79
C ASN A 94 11.00 -18.80 18.77
N LEU A 95 10.11 -18.72 17.78
CA LEU A 95 8.96 -19.61 17.60
C LEU A 95 9.11 -20.54 16.39
N CYS A 96 10.12 -20.30 15.54
CA CYS A 96 10.46 -21.15 14.40
C CYS A 96 11.87 -20.84 13.88
N ASP A 97 12.38 -21.64 12.94
CA ASP A 97 13.76 -21.51 12.42
C ASP A 97 13.97 -20.34 11.44
N LYS A 98 12.98 -19.46 11.27
CA LYS A 98 13.09 -18.34 10.34
C LYS A 98 13.93 -17.21 10.94
N ALA A 99 14.91 -16.75 10.16
CA ALA A 99 15.73 -15.59 10.49
C ALA A 99 15.54 -14.46 9.47
N PHE A 100 15.70 -13.22 9.93
CA PHE A 100 15.41 -12.01 9.16
C PHE A 100 16.61 -11.05 9.19
N LYS A 101 16.78 -10.29 8.11
CA LYS A 101 17.85 -9.28 7.98
C LYS A 101 17.61 -8.05 8.89
N HIS A 102 16.37 -7.82 9.35
CA HIS A 102 15.98 -6.64 10.13
C HIS A 102 14.98 -6.98 11.24
N ARG A 103 15.12 -6.34 12.42
CA ARG A 103 14.21 -6.51 13.57
C ARG A 103 12.76 -6.21 13.24
N SER A 104 12.49 -5.22 12.39
CA SER A 104 11.13 -4.88 11.95
C SER A 104 10.49 -5.97 11.07
N ALA A 105 11.31 -6.73 10.34
CA ALA A 105 10.82 -7.87 9.57
C ALA A 105 10.50 -9.06 10.49
N LEU A 106 11.36 -9.32 11.49
CA LEU A 106 11.09 -10.32 12.53
C LEU A 106 9.82 -9.99 13.33
N GLN A 107 9.66 -8.75 13.79
CA GLN A 107 8.47 -8.35 14.56
C GLN A 107 7.19 -8.54 13.74
N ARG A 108 7.22 -8.20 12.45
CA ARG A 108 6.08 -8.45 11.55
C ARG A 108 5.84 -9.95 11.37
N HIS A 109 6.88 -10.75 11.26
CA HIS A 109 6.73 -12.19 11.16
C HIS A 109 6.11 -12.78 12.43
N LYS A 110 6.44 -12.28 13.62
CA LYS A 110 5.82 -12.77 14.87
C LYS A 110 4.30 -12.67 14.86
N LEU A 111 3.73 -11.66 14.21
CA LEU A 111 2.27 -11.52 14.04
C LEU A 111 1.63 -12.71 13.30
N THR A 112 2.39 -13.48 12.50
CA THR A 112 1.86 -14.68 11.84
C THR A 112 1.71 -15.86 12.79
N HIS A 113 2.41 -15.87 13.92
CA HIS A 113 2.25 -16.89 14.96
C HIS A 113 1.08 -16.55 15.89
N GLU A 114 0.81 -15.26 16.08
CA GLU A 114 -0.26 -14.76 16.96
C GLU A 114 -1.64 -14.73 16.27
N ASN A 115 -1.75 -15.16 15.00
CA ASN A 115 -2.94 -14.99 14.15
C ASN A 115 -3.48 -13.55 14.09
N ALA A 116 -2.63 -12.56 14.39
CA ALA A 116 -2.95 -11.14 14.33
C ALA A 116 -2.94 -10.68 12.87
N LEU A 117 -3.98 -11.07 12.12
CA LEU A 117 -4.16 -10.81 10.71
C LEU A 117 -5.25 -9.76 10.50
N PHE A 118 -5.14 -9.05 9.38
CA PHE A 118 -6.16 -8.13 8.91
C PHE A 118 -7.11 -8.89 7.99
N GLU A 119 -8.34 -9.08 8.43
CA GLU A 119 -9.36 -9.80 7.67
C GLU A 119 -10.03 -8.87 6.64
N CYS A 120 -10.24 -9.40 5.43
CA CYS A 120 -11.11 -8.80 4.44
C CYS A 120 -12.57 -9.13 4.75
N LYS A 121 -13.35 -8.13 5.16
CA LYS A 121 -14.78 -8.31 5.47
C LYS A 121 -15.65 -8.78 4.30
N GLN A 122 -15.19 -8.64 3.06
CA GLN A 122 -15.96 -9.03 1.87
C GLN A 122 -15.79 -10.50 1.50
N CYS A 123 -14.65 -11.12 1.83
CA CYS A 123 -14.35 -12.50 1.41
C CYS A 123 -13.67 -13.37 2.49
N GLY A 124 -13.52 -12.86 3.72
CA GLY A 124 -12.89 -13.55 4.85
C GLY A 124 -11.38 -13.79 4.73
N LYS A 125 -10.73 -13.32 3.65
CA LYS A 125 -9.28 -13.54 3.47
C LYS A 125 -8.46 -12.73 4.47
N ASN A 126 -7.49 -13.40 5.09
CA ASN A 126 -6.60 -12.82 6.10
C ASN A 126 -5.27 -12.35 5.50
N PHE A 127 -4.78 -11.20 5.96
CA PHE A 127 -3.55 -10.58 5.49
C PHE A 127 -2.63 -10.21 6.66
N THR A 128 -1.33 -10.46 6.53
CA THR A 128 -0.35 -10.09 7.56
C THR A 128 -0.02 -8.58 7.58
N ARG A 129 -0.52 -7.81 6.61
CA ARG A 129 -0.22 -6.36 6.45
C ARG A 129 -1.43 -5.59 5.92
N ILE A 130 -1.72 -4.44 6.52
CA ILE A 130 -2.82 -3.54 6.11
C ILE A 130 -2.70 -3.10 4.65
N HIS A 131 -1.51 -2.81 4.13
CA HIS A 131 -1.39 -2.39 2.73
C HIS A 131 -1.72 -3.52 1.74
N ASN A 132 -1.48 -4.78 2.13
CA ASN A 132 -1.86 -5.93 1.30
C ASN A 132 -3.38 -6.08 1.29
N LEU A 133 -4.03 -5.91 2.45
CA LEU A 133 -5.49 -5.84 2.53
C LEU A 133 -6.01 -4.70 1.64
N LYS A 134 -5.47 -3.48 1.75
CA LYS A 134 -5.90 -2.34 0.89
C LYS A 134 -5.74 -2.63 -0.60
N LYS A 135 -4.60 -3.20 -1.01
CA LYS A 135 -4.39 -3.59 -2.41
C LYS A 135 -5.38 -4.68 -2.84
N HIS A 136 -5.67 -5.63 -1.95
CA HIS A 136 -6.68 -6.65 -2.18
C HIS A 136 -8.09 -6.07 -2.30
N MET A 137 -8.46 -5.05 -1.52
CA MET A 137 -9.79 -4.41 -1.66
C MET A 137 -10.02 -3.85 -3.07
N ASN A 138 -8.97 -3.47 -3.80
CA ASN A 138 -9.09 -3.05 -5.19
C ASN A 138 -9.55 -4.18 -6.13
N THR A 139 -9.24 -5.44 -5.82
CA THR A 139 -9.69 -6.58 -6.65
C THR A 139 -11.20 -6.78 -6.56
N HIS A 140 -11.79 -6.44 -5.41
CA HIS A 140 -13.25 -6.48 -5.25
C HIS A 140 -13.95 -5.36 -6.00
N LYS A 141 -13.35 -4.17 -6.05
CA LYS A 141 -13.87 -3.03 -6.82
C LYS A 141 -13.93 -3.33 -8.33
N SER A 142 -12.90 -3.98 -8.87
CA SER A 142 -12.92 -4.44 -10.27
C SER A 142 -13.95 -5.55 -10.53
N SER A 143 -14.26 -6.37 -9.52
CA SER A 143 -15.28 -7.42 -9.64
C SER A 143 -16.71 -6.86 -9.59
N SER A 144 -16.97 -5.85 -8.76
CA SER A 144 -18.29 -5.18 -8.72
C SER A 144 -18.57 -4.38 -10.00
N GLU A 145 -17.56 -3.71 -10.57
CA GLU A 145 -17.70 -3.00 -11.84
C GLU A 145 -17.95 -3.97 -13.01
N LYS A 146 -17.32 -5.15 -13.01
CA LYS A 146 -17.61 -6.22 -13.97
C LYS A 146 -19.04 -6.77 -13.83
N LEU A 147 -19.49 -7.07 -12.61
CA LEU A 147 -20.84 -7.58 -12.38
C LEU A 147 -21.91 -6.56 -12.79
N TYR A 148 -21.73 -5.29 -12.44
CA TYR A 148 -22.66 -4.22 -12.86
C TYR A 148 -22.71 -4.08 -14.39
N SER A 149 -21.56 -4.11 -15.06
CA SER A 149 -21.49 -4.04 -16.53
C SER A 149 -22.15 -5.25 -17.20
N THR A 150 -21.92 -6.47 -16.70
CA THR A 150 -22.54 -7.69 -17.25
C THR A 150 -24.05 -7.69 -17.03
N VAL A 151 -24.52 -7.33 -15.83
CA VAL A 151 -25.96 -7.24 -15.53
C VAL A 151 -26.62 -6.15 -16.38
N SER A 152 -25.98 -4.99 -16.53
CA SER A 152 -26.51 -3.90 -17.37
C SER A 152 -26.59 -4.29 -18.85
N SER A 153 -25.62 -5.04 -19.37
CA SER A 153 -25.65 -5.54 -20.75
C SER A 153 -26.76 -6.57 -20.97
N LEU A 154 -26.99 -7.46 -20.00
CA LEU A 154 -28.08 -8.44 -20.06
C LEU A 154 -29.45 -7.77 -20.01
N ILE A 155 -29.62 -6.76 -19.16
CA ILE A 155 -30.87 -5.98 -19.07
C ILE A 155 -31.18 -5.29 -20.40
N ASN A 156 -30.18 -4.68 -21.05
CA ASN A 156 -30.37 -4.03 -22.34
C ASN A 156 -30.76 -5.02 -23.45
N SER A 157 -30.10 -6.19 -23.51
CA SER A 157 -30.44 -7.23 -24.48
C SER A 157 -31.87 -7.73 -24.31
N ILE A 158 -32.32 -7.95 -23.06
CA ILE A 158 -33.69 -8.38 -22.77
C ILE A 158 -34.71 -7.29 -23.15
N ALA A 159 -34.37 -6.02 -22.94
CA ALA A 159 -35.24 -4.91 -23.31
C ALA A 159 -35.40 -4.80 -24.83
N GLU A 160 -34.34 -5.02 -25.62
CA GLU A 160 -34.40 -5.06 -27.08
C GLU A 160 -35.28 -6.22 -27.56
N ASP A 161 -35.10 -7.43 -27.00
CA ASP A 161 -35.94 -8.60 -27.34
C ASP A 161 -37.43 -8.36 -27.05
N ILE A 162 -37.75 -7.68 -25.94
CA ILE A 162 -39.15 -7.34 -25.58
C ILE A 162 -39.73 -6.35 -26.60
N ILE A 163 -38.99 -5.31 -26.96
CA ILE A 163 -39.45 -4.30 -27.93
C ILE A 163 -39.71 -4.95 -29.29
N ASP A 164 -38.82 -5.84 -29.75
CA ASP A 164 -38.99 -6.55 -31.02
C ASP A 164 -40.23 -7.45 -30.99
N THR A 165 -40.52 -8.11 -29.86
CA THR A 165 -41.76 -8.88 -29.70
C THR A 165 -43.02 -8.02 -29.68
N GLU A 166 -42.98 -6.84 -29.06
CA GLU A 166 -44.12 -5.90 -29.07
C GLU A 166 -44.40 -5.38 -30.48
N ILE A 167 -43.36 -5.04 -31.24
CA ILE A 167 -43.47 -4.62 -32.65
C ILE A 167 -44.09 -5.75 -33.48
N LEU A 168 -43.58 -6.98 -33.34
CA LEU A 168 -44.11 -8.14 -34.06
C LEU A 168 -45.58 -8.41 -33.73
N ILE A 169 -45.98 -8.24 -32.45
CA ILE A 169 -47.38 -8.37 -32.05
C ILE A 169 -48.24 -7.29 -32.73
N MET A 170 -47.79 -6.03 -32.75
CA MET A 170 -48.50 -4.94 -33.42
C MET A 170 -48.66 -5.19 -34.92
N GLU A 171 -47.61 -5.66 -35.60
CA GLU A 171 -47.67 -6.04 -37.01
C GLU A 171 -48.68 -7.18 -37.25
N ILE A 172 -48.69 -8.22 -36.41
CA ILE A 172 -49.65 -9.33 -36.53
C ILE A 172 -51.10 -8.85 -36.33
N LEU A 173 -51.36 -7.92 -35.41
CA LEU A 173 -52.69 -7.34 -35.18
C LEU A 173 -53.16 -6.56 -36.42
N GLU A 174 -52.29 -5.77 -37.05
CA GLU A 174 -52.59 -5.05 -38.29
C GLU A 174 -52.91 -6.00 -39.46
N PHE A 175 -52.19 -7.11 -39.59
CA PHE A 175 -52.42 -8.11 -40.63
C PHE A 175 -53.67 -8.97 -40.41
N THR A 176 -54.06 -9.21 -39.15
CA THR A 176 -55.23 -10.04 -38.81
C THR A 176 -56.53 -9.25 -38.75
N GLY A 177 -56.46 -7.91 -38.77
CA GLY A 177 -57.62 -7.03 -38.89
C GLY A 177 -58.55 -7.05 -37.67
N ILE A 178 -58.02 -7.39 -36.49
CA ILE A 178 -58.69 -7.32 -35.19
C ILE A 178 -58.57 -5.90 -34.64
#